data_AF-X1SWH5-F1
#
_entry.id   AF-X1SWH5-F1
#
_cell.length_a   1.000
_cell.length_b   1.000
_cell.length_c   1.000
_cell.angle_alpha   90.00
_cell.angle_beta   90.00
_cell.angle_gamma   90.00
#
_symmetry.space_group_name_H-M   'P 1'
#
loop_
_entity.id
_entity.type
_entity.pdbx_description
1 polymer ?
#
loop_
_entity_poly.entity_id
_entity_poly.type
_entity_poly.pdbx_seq_one_letter_code
_entity_poly.pdbx_strand_id
1 'polypeptide(L)'
;MFGFDSEDNNIFERTVDFTKRIRLDLAQFTVLTPLPGTPLMAKLKEEGRIVEENWSRYDFGTAVFEPQRMSTEELVKGKEWAWREFYSWSSILRRIPPLTDWKRFILYGISNMAYRIHWSEPRETGHNELEPPSI
;
A
#
# COMPACT_ATOMS: atom_id res chain seq x y z
N MET A 1 0.58 4.71 4.28
CA MET A 1 -0.28 5.49 3.36
C MET A 1 0.61 6.42 2.57
N PHE A 2 0.35 6.61 1.28
CA PHE A 2 1.16 7.42 0.36
C PHE A 2 0.30 8.46 -0.37
N GLY A 3 0.91 9.56 -0.79
CA GLY A 3 0.30 10.58 -1.65
C GLY A 3 0.11 11.94 -0.96
N PHE A 4 0.73 12.17 0.19
CA PHE A 4 0.68 13.48 0.83
C PHE A 4 1.41 14.53 -0.03
N ASP A 5 0.97 15.79 0.01
CA ASP A 5 1.53 16.89 -0.81
C ASP A 5 3.05 17.11 -0.60
N SER A 6 3.57 16.76 0.59
CA SER A 6 5.00 16.85 0.91
C SER A 6 5.84 15.70 0.37
N GLU A 7 5.22 14.62 -0.12
CA GLU A 7 5.88 13.40 -0.56
C GLU A 7 6.19 13.44 -2.06
N ASP A 8 7.34 12.88 -2.44
CA ASP A 8 7.74 12.64 -3.82
C ASP A 8 8.03 11.14 -4.02
N ASN A 9 8.50 10.74 -5.21
CA ASN A 9 8.73 9.34 -5.57
C ASN A 9 9.73 8.60 -4.64
N ASN A 10 10.57 9.28 -3.85
CA ASN A 10 11.47 8.61 -2.90
C ASN A 10 10.73 8.02 -1.68
N ILE A 11 9.48 8.40 -1.43
CA ILE A 11 8.75 8.02 -0.22
C ILE A 11 8.53 6.51 -0.13
N PHE A 12 8.32 5.85 -1.27
CA PHE A 12 8.05 4.41 -1.32
C PHE A 12 9.23 3.62 -0.77
N GLU A 13 10.44 3.90 -1.28
CA GLU A 13 11.68 3.25 -0.84
C GLU A 13 11.94 3.51 0.64
N ARG A 14 11.90 4.78 1.06
CA ARG A 14 12.14 5.18 2.45
C ARG A 14 11.20 4.48 3.43
N THR A 15 9.93 4.35 3.05
CA THR A 15 8.92 3.69 3.89
C THR A 15 9.15 2.19 3.95
N VAL A 16 9.45 1.53 2.82
CA VAL A 16 9.77 0.10 2.79
C VAL A 16 11.04 -0.19 3.59
N ASP A 17 12.09 0.61 3.45
CA ASP A 17 13.32 0.45 4.21
C ASP A 17 13.11 0.64 5.71
N PHE A 18 12.31 1.63 6.10
CA PHE A 18 11.93 1.83 7.48
C PHE A 18 11.22 0.60 8.06
N THR A 19 10.19 0.11 7.37
CA THR A 19 9.40 -1.06 7.82
C THR A 19 10.23 -2.34 7.89
N LYS A 20 11.18 -2.53 6.97
CA LYS A 20 12.17 -3.61 7.01
C LYS A 20 13.11 -3.49 8.20
N ARG A 21 13.63 -2.28 8.46
CA ARG A 21 14.58 -2.01 9.54
C ARG A 21 14.00 -2.31 10.91
N ILE A 22 12.73 -1.96 11.14
CA ILE A 22 12.05 -2.24 12.42
C ILE A 22 11.48 -3.67 12.50
N ARG A 23 11.65 -4.47 11.44
CA ARG A 23 11.18 -5.87 11.34
C ARG A 23 9.69 -6.02 11.66
N LEU A 24 8.85 -5.21 11.03
CA LEU A 24 7.39 -5.43 11.10
C LEU A 24 7.06 -6.83 10.59
N ASP A 25 6.11 -7.52 11.21
CA ASP A 25 5.71 -8.85 10.76
C ASP A 25 4.91 -8.75 9.44
N LEU A 26 3.99 -7.79 9.38
CA LEU A 26 3.11 -7.48 8.26
C LEU A 26 3.00 -5.97 8.09
N ALA A 27 2.76 -5.52 6.86
CA ALA A 27 2.50 -4.13 6.52
C ALA A 27 1.39 -4.02 5.48
N GLN A 28 0.62 -2.94 5.55
CA GLN A 28 -0.33 -2.54 4.53
C GLN A 28 0.08 -1.21 3.93
N PHE A 29 0.10 -1.14 2.60
CA PHE A 29 0.39 0.09 1.87
C PHE A 29 -0.84 0.55 1.10
N THR A 30 -1.30 1.75 1.41
CA THR A 30 -2.52 2.36 0.88
C THR A 30 -2.22 3.70 0.22
N VAL A 31 -3.13 4.14 -0.64
CA VAL A 31 -3.18 5.52 -1.15
C VAL A 31 -3.97 6.39 -0.17
N LEU A 32 -3.57 7.65 -0.03
CA LEU A 32 -4.35 8.69 0.64
C LEU A 32 -5.69 8.84 -0.09
N THR A 33 -6.79 8.57 0.60
CA THR A 33 -8.13 8.66 0.00
C THR A 33 -8.91 9.81 0.64
N PRO A 34 -9.21 10.89 -0.10
CA PRO A 34 -10.03 11.98 0.42
C PRO A 34 -11.48 11.53 0.58
N LEU A 35 -11.91 11.20 1.79
CA LEU A 35 -13.29 10.73 2.02
C LEU A 35 -14.29 11.91 1.96
N PRO A 36 -15.55 11.66 1.55
CA PRO A 36 -16.57 12.70 1.51
C PRO A 36 -16.76 13.36 2.89
N GLY A 37 -16.92 14.68 2.91
CA GLY A 37 -17.09 15.46 4.14
C GLY A 37 -15.79 15.74 4.91
N THR A 38 -14.63 15.26 4.47
CA THR A 38 -13.35 15.59 5.11
C THR A 38 -12.80 16.94 4.64
N PRO A 39 -12.01 17.64 5.49
CA PRO A 39 -11.31 18.85 5.06
C PRO A 39 -10.37 18.61 3.88
N LEU A 40 -9.76 17.43 3.80
CA LEU A 40 -8.90 17.04 2.69
C LEU A 40 -9.67 16.98 1.36
N MET A 41 -10.88 16.39 1.36
CA MET A 41 -11.73 16.36 0.18
C MET A 41 -12.13 17.78 -0.26
N ALA A 42 -12.53 18.64 0.67
CA ALA A 42 -12.88 20.03 0.34
C ALA A 42 -11.69 20.78 -0.29
N LYS A 43 -10.51 20.68 0.33
CA LYS A 43 -9.26 21.27 -0.16
C LYS A 43 -8.92 20.77 -1.57
N LEU A 44 -8.89 19.46 -1.80
CA LEU A 44 -8.51 18.90 -3.10
C LEU A 44 -9.53 19.21 -4.20
N LYS A 45 -10.81 19.35 -3.85
CA LYS A 45 -11.84 19.85 -4.80
C LYS A 45 -11.61 21.31 -5.17
N GLU A 46 -11.33 22.17 -4.19
CA GLU A 46 -11.02 23.58 -4.44
C GLU A 46 -9.76 23.74 -5.31
N GLU A 47 -8.75 22.90 -5.08
CA GLU A 47 -7.53 22.86 -5.89
C GLU A 47 -7.70 22.19 -7.27
N GLY A 48 -8.88 21.62 -7.57
CA GLY A 48 -9.15 20.95 -8.85
C GLY A 48 -8.36 19.64 -9.06
N ARG A 49 -7.96 18.98 -7.96
CA ARG A 49 -7.07 17.81 -7.98
C ARG A 49 -7.78 16.46 -7.83
N ILE A 50 -9.10 16.44 -7.69
CA ILE A 50 -9.89 15.20 -7.72
C ILE A 50 -10.00 14.73 -9.18
N VAL A 51 -9.54 13.51 -9.45
CA VAL A 51 -9.57 12.92 -10.81
C VAL A 51 -10.62 11.83 -10.97
N GLU A 52 -11.24 11.39 -9.87
CA GLU A 52 -12.27 10.36 -9.85
C GLU A 52 -13.39 10.75 -8.88
N GLU A 53 -14.63 10.82 -9.37
CA GLU A 53 -15.80 11.18 -8.57
C GLU A 53 -16.66 9.97 -8.19
N ASN A 54 -16.44 8.82 -8.82
CA ASN A 54 -17.13 7.59 -8.46
C ASN A 54 -16.64 7.09 -7.10
N TRP A 55 -17.47 7.30 -6.08
CA TRP A 55 -17.23 6.87 -4.71
C TRP A 55 -16.96 5.37 -4.55
N SER A 56 -17.41 4.51 -5.47
CA SER A 56 -17.10 3.08 -5.42
C SER A 56 -15.60 2.78 -5.57
N ARG A 57 -14.81 3.74 -6.06
CA ARG A 57 -13.35 3.64 -6.24
C ARG A 57 -12.55 4.19 -5.06
N TYR A 58 -13.22 4.68 -4.01
CA TYR A 58 -12.57 5.23 -2.81
C TYR A 58 -12.20 4.10 -1.84
N ASP A 59 -11.36 3.18 -2.32
CA ASP A 59 -11.05 1.87 -1.72
C ASP A 59 -9.69 1.80 -1.01
N PHE A 60 -9.02 2.94 -0.81
CA PHE A 60 -7.65 3.04 -0.27
C PHE A 60 -6.54 2.38 -1.12
N GLY A 61 -6.90 1.82 -2.28
CA GLY A 61 -6.00 1.24 -3.26
C GLY A 61 -5.83 2.10 -4.50
N THR A 62 -6.89 2.81 -4.90
CA THR A 62 -6.97 3.62 -6.12
C THR A 62 -6.55 5.07 -5.86
N ALA A 63 -5.80 5.65 -6.81
CA ALA A 63 -5.50 7.08 -6.80
C ALA A 63 -6.68 7.86 -7.40
N VAL A 64 -7.53 8.41 -6.52
CA VAL A 64 -8.73 9.20 -6.90
C VAL A 64 -8.46 10.71 -6.97
N PHE A 65 -7.23 11.12 -6.69
CA PHE A 65 -6.76 12.50 -6.75
C PHE A 65 -5.32 12.54 -7.24
N GLU A 66 -4.87 13.67 -7.77
CA GLU A 66 -3.50 13.89 -8.23
C GLU A 66 -2.62 14.52 -7.12
N PRO A 67 -1.56 13.84 -6.65
CA PRO A 67 -0.57 14.41 -5.72
C PRO A 67 0.20 15.60 -6.33
N GLN A 68 0.82 16.45 -5.50
CA GLN A 68 1.55 17.64 -6.02
C GLN A 68 2.88 17.29 -6.70
N ARG A 69 3.51 16.17 -6.36
CA ARG A 69 4.91 15.88 -6.74
C ARG A 69 5.08 14.52 -7.44
N MET A 70 3.99 13.89 -7.84
CA MET A 70 3.97 12.65 -8.62
C MET A 70 2.61 12.50 -9.30
N SER A 71 2.56 11.79 -10.42
CA SER A 71 1.30 11.44 -11.10
C SER A 71 0.52 10.36 -10.33
N THR A 72 -0.74 10.19 -10.69
CA THR A 72 -1.58 9.12 -10.14
C THR A 72 -1.03 7.72 -10.49
N GLU A 73 -0.47 7.56 -11.69
CA GLU A 73 0.19 6.32 -12.11
C GLU A 73 1.46 6.04 -11.33
N GLU A 74 2.28 7.07 -11.07
CA GLU A 74 3.47 6.94 -10.23
C GLU A 74 3.09 6.53 -8.81
N LEU A 75 2.03 7.13 -8.25
CA LEU A 75 1.51 6.76 -6.93
C LEU A 75 1.05 5.31 -6.86
N VAL A 76 0.26 4.86 -7.83
CA VAL A 76 -0.23 3.48 -7.88
C VAL A 76 0.94 2.51 -8.05
N LYS A 77 1.83 2.74 -9.02
CA LYS A 77 3.00 1.88 -9.28
C LYS A 77 3.96 1.83 -8.09
N GLY A 78 4.20 2.96 -7.43
CA GLY A 78 5.05 3.06 -6.25
C GLY A 78 4.48 2.30 -5.07
N LYS A 79 3.17 2.41 -4.82
CA LYS A 79 2.47 1.60 -3.81
C LYS A 79 2.57 0.10 -4.11
N GLU A 80 2.32 -0.32 -5.35
CA GLU A 80 2.42 -1.73 -5.73
C GLU A 80 3.85 -2.27 -5.63
N TRP A 81 4.84 -1.45 -6.01
CA TRP A 81 6.24 -1.76 -5.78
C TRP A 81 6.52 -1.95 -4.29
N ALA A 82 5.98 -1.10 -3.42
CA ALA A 82 6.18 -1.22 -1.97
C ALA A 82 5.65 -2.55 -1.41
N TRP A 83 4.49 -3.01 -1.88
CA TRP A 83 3.95 -4.33 -1.55
C TRP A 83 4.90 -5.46 -1.99
N ARG A 84 5.31 -5.46 -3.26
CA ARG A 84 6.21 -6.50 -3.81
C ARG A 84 7.55 -6.53 -3.10
N GLU A 85 8.11 -5.36 -2.79
CA GLU A 85 9.41 -5.23 -2.18
C GLU A 85 9.40 -5.60 -0.69
N PHE A 86 8.31 -5.31 0.04
CA PHE A 86 8.16 -5.70 1.44
C PHE A 86 7.92 -7.21 1.61
N TYR A 87 7.18 -7.85 0.70
CA TYR A 87 6.92 -9.30 0.68
C TYR A 87 7.86 -10.08 -0.25
N SER A 88 9.00 -9.49 -0.62
CA SER A 88 10.09 -10.19 -1.30
C SER A 88 10.76 -11.22 -0.38
N TRP A 89 11.33 -12.28 -0.95
CA TRP A 89 12.03 -13.31 -0.16
C TRP A 89 13.14 -12.71 0.70
N SER A 90 13.94 -11.80 0.14
CA SER A 90 15.03 -11.14 0.86
C SER A 90 14.52 -10.31 2.05
N SER A 91 13.38 -9.63 1.88
CA SER A 91 12.72 -8.88 2.96
C SER A 91 12.18 -9.80 4.04
N ILE A 92 11.48 -10.87 3.66
CA ILE A 92 10.89 -11.84 4.60
C ILE A 92 12.02 -12.48 5.43
N LEU A 93 13.07 -12.99 4.80
CA LEU A 93 14.19 -13.60 5.52
C LEU A 93 14.89 -12.63 6.48
N ARG A 94 14.96 -11.34 6.14
CA ARG A 94 15.54 -10.29 7.00
C ARG A 94 14.69 -9.96 8.23
N ARG A 95 13.39 -10.22 8.19
CA ARG A 95 12.41 -9.85 9.23
C ARG A 95 11.95 -11.03 10.09
N ILE A 96 12.57 -12.21 9.96
CA ILE A 96 12.18 -13.41 10.72
C ILE A 96 12.19 -13.12 12.23
N PRO A 97 11.09 -13.41 12.96
CA PRO A 97 11.03 -13.26 14.40
C PRO A 97 11.82 -14.37 15.12
N PRO A 98 12.22 -14.16 16.39
CA PRO A 98 12.90 -15.19 17.18
C PRO A 98 12.06 -16.47 17.32
N LEU A 99 12.71 -17.64 17.24
CA LEU A 99 12.06 -18.95 17.38
C LEU A 99 11.52 -19.24 18.79
N THR A 100 11.84 -18.39 19.77
CA THR A 100 11.32 -18.49 21.14
C THR A 100 9.82 -18.28 21.22
N ASP A 101 9.23 -17.58 20.25
CA ASP A 101 7.78 -17.42 20.09
C ASP A 101 7.32 -18.16 18.81
N TRP A 102 7.16 -19.48 18.95
CA TRP A 102 6.84 -20.37 17.83
C TRP A 102 5.48 -20.07 17.19
N LYS A 103 4.51 -19.54 17.96
CA LYS A 103 3.20 -19.15 17.44
C LYS A 103 3.34 -17.96 16.51
N ARG A 104 4.08 -16.93 16.94
CA ARG A 104 4.41 -15.78 16.09
C ARG A 104 5.19 -16.19 14.86
N PHE A 105 6.14 -17.12 15.00
CA PHE A 105 6.91 -17.63 13.85
C PHE A 105 6.03 -18.31 12.80
N ILE A 106 5.09 -19.17 13.22
CA ILE A 106 4.14 -19.82 12.30
C ILE A 106 3.23 -18.80 11.63
N LEU A 107 2.64 -17.89 12.41
CA LEU A 107 1.75 -16.87 11.87
C LEU A 107 2.50 -15.96 10.88
N TYR A 108 3.71 -15.56 11.24
CA TYR A 108 4.61 -14.81 10.36
C TYR A 108 4.83 -15.52 9.03
N GLY A 109 5.17 -16.81 9.06
CA GLY A 109 5.45 -17.60 7.86
C GLY A 109 4.24 -17.75 6.95
N ILE A 110 3.09 -18.15 7.50
CA ILE A 110 1.84 -18.34 6.73
C ILE A 110 1.40 -17.01 6.11
N SER A 111 1.34 -15.93 6.91
CA SER A 111 0.87 -14.65 6.42
C SER A 111 1.80 -14.03 5.37
N ASN A 112 3.13 -14.06 5.58
CA ASN A 112 4.07 -13.52 4.59
C ASN A 112 4.06 -14.33 3.28
N MET A 113 3.84 -15.65 3.35
CA MET A 113 3.66 -16.47 2.15
C MET A 113 2.39 -16.10 1.39
N ALA A 114 1.26 -16.00 2.09
CA ALA A 114 -0.02 -15.63 1.48
C ALA A 114 0.06 -14.27 0.77
N TYR A 115 0.61 -13.25 1.44
CA TYR A 115 0.81 -11.94 0.82
C TYR A 115 1.82 -11.98 -0.32
N ARG A 116 2.89 -12.77 -0.21
CA ARG A 116 3.86 -12.92 -1.30
C ARG A 116 3.20 -13.50 -2.56
N ILE A 117 2.39 -14.55 -2.42
CA ILE A 117 1.68 -15.16 -3.56
C ILE A 117 0.73 -14.13 -4.17
N HIS A 118 -0.12 -13.50 -3.35
CA HIS A 118 -1.08 -12.49 -3.81
C HIS A 118 -0.41 -11.32 -4.55
N TRP A 119 0.75 -10.85 -4.10
CA TRP A 119 1.47 -9.73 -4.72
C TRP A 119 2.52 -10.16 -5.76
N SER A 120 2.66 -11.45 -6.04
CA SER A 120 3.55 -11.97 -7.09
C SER A 120 2.88 -12.05 -8.46
N GLU A 121 1.55 -12.09 -8.51
CA GLU A 121 0.79 -12.15 -9.75
C GLU A 121 0.72 -10.77 -10.43
N PRO A 122 0.98 -10.67 -11.74
CA PRO A 122 0.73 -9.44 -12.50
C PRO A 122 -0.77 -9.14 -12.45
N ARG A 123 -1.13 -7.94 -12.00
CA ARG A 123 -2.52 -7.51 -12.07
C ARG A 123 -2.86 -7.15 -13.51
N GLU A 124 -3.84 -7.82 -14.09
CA GLU A 124 -4.49 -7.29 -15.29
C GLU A 124 -5.18 -5.97 -14.91
N THR A 125 -4.99 -4.95 -15.73
CA THR A 125 -5.62 -3.64 -15.55
C THR A 125 -7.14 -3.77 -15.67
N GLY A 126 -7.81 -3.93 -14.54
CA GLY A 126 -9.26 -3.88 -14.43
C GLY A 126 -9.81 -4.89 -13.44
N HIS A 127 -9.87 -4.53 -12.15
CA HIS A 127 -10.53 -5.37 -11.15
C HIS A 127 -11.60 -4.58 -10.40
N ASN A 128 -12.85 -4.87 -10.76
CA ASN A 128 -13.87 -5.18 -9.76
C ASN A 128 -13.31 -6.20 -8.76
N GLU A 129 -13.83 -6.16 -7.53
CA GLU A 129 -13.63 -7.11 -6.41
C GLU A 129 -12.83 -6.55 -5.23
N LEU A 130 -13.56 -5.87 -4.35
CA LEU A 130 -13.30 -5.91 -2.92
C LEU A 130 -14.02 -7.14 -2.34
N GLU A 131 -13.33 -8.28 -2.28
CA GLU A 131 -13.52 -9.16 -1.13
C GLU A 131 -12.14 -9.44 -0.51
N PRO A 132 -11.94 -9.12 0.78
CA PRO A 132 -10.77 -9.62 1.49
C PRO A 132 -10.84 -11.15 1.53
N PRO A 133 -9.70 -11.86 1.55
CA PRO A 133 -9.70 -13.30 1.68
C PRO A 133 -10.50 -13.70 2.92
N SER A 134 -11.54 -14.51 2.71
CA SER A 134 -12.35 -15.08 3.78
C SER A 134 -11.45 -15.91 4.70
N ILE A 135 -11.47 -15.53 5.98
CA ILE A 135 -10.84 -16.26 7.08
C ILE A 135 -11.62 -17.55 7.33
#